data_AF-A0A2S9YNB8-F1
#
_entry.id   AF-A0A2S9YNB8-F1
#
_cell.length_a   1.000
_cell.length_b   1.000
_cell.length_c   1.000
_cell.angle_alpha   90.00
_cell.angle_beta   90.00
_cell.angle_gamma   90.00
#
_symmetry.space_group_name_H-M   'P 1'
#
loop_
_entity.id
_entity.type
_entity.pdbx_description
1 polymer ?
#
loop_
_entity_poly.entity_id
_entity_poly.type
_entity_poly.pdbx_seq_one_letter_code
_entity_poly.pdbx_strand_id
1 'polypeptide(L)'
;MTPPDLDRPSSALVPASVSAQLVNIELPLLPDQPARRLRTTIIGVGIFGLVILSYAVAFSTGIPLLEYVIAAVGLVYAARERRRVEHGNRVYEHAREDMRKGEIAAATEAVDGVLLRSDSSLRYATVYVRLALLRGVLALRLGQVHEARARLLAVEATGWLGTFRISRQANGEGYASLSICGSVLGEVDEARAWLERGREVLDPAREHAITPHKDDELDSSSLSVELAEATLLAREDHHQQLFALLQRLGRGKGDLLGRALHLLQAYTLHRLSEGEDEYRGVFSSMPIQPLLAELRRGELDFMAVHWPELHAFMQARRLLGPE
;
A
#
# COMPACT_ATOMS: atom_id res chain seq x y z
N MET A 1 -12.52 -6.39 34.80
CA MET A 1 -11.36 -5.56 34.38
C MET A 1 -10.14 -6.45 34.41
N THR A 2 -9.87 -7.13 33.31
CA THR A 2 -8.69 -7.98 33.10
C THR A 2 -7.62 -7.16 32.38
N PRO A 3 -6.33 -7.33 32.71
CA PRO A 3 -5.25 -6.61 32.05
C PRO A 3 -5.08 -7.10 30.60
N PRO A 4 -4.57 -6.26 29.69
CA PRO A 4 -4.35 -6.67 28.30
C PRO A 4 -3.15 -7.62 28.20
N ASP A 5 -3.38 -8.80 27.64
CA ASP A 5 -2.35 -9.74 27.21
C ASP A 5 -1.54 -9.11 26.06
N LEU A 6 -0.28 -8.78 26.34
CA LEU A 6 0.71 -8.24 25.40
C LEU A 6 1.46 -9.34 24.63
N ASP A 7 1.11 -10.61 24.82
CA ASP A 7 1.82 -11.77 24.26
C ASP A 7 1.05 -12.46 23.14
N ARG A 8 0.59 -11.69 22.14
CA ARG A 8 0.17 -12.28 20.86
C ARG A 8 1.38 -12.29 19.92
N PRO A 9 1.94 -13.45 19.57
CA PRO A 9 3.10 -13.50 18.69
C PRO A 9 2.71 -12.97 17.30
N SER A 10 3.39 -11.90 16.88
CA SER A 10 3.52 -11.56 15.47
C SER A 10 4.22 -12.72 14.75
N SER A 11 3.76 -13.03 13.53
CA SER A 11 4.50 -13.83 12.55
C SER A 11 4.63 -15.34 12.83
N ALA A 12 3.63 -16.10 12.40
CA ALA A 12 3.78 -17.54 12.16
C ALA A 12 3.06 -17.99 10.87
N LEU A 13 3.07 -17.17 9.81
CA LEU A 13 2.40 -17.49 8.54
C LEU A 13 3.25 -17.30 7.28
N VAL A 14 4.56 -17.02 7.39
CA VAL A 14 5.42 -16.87 6.21
C VAL A 14 6.63 -17.80 6.33
N PRO A 15 6.75 -18.85 5.49
CA PRO A 15 8.03 -19.53 5.34
C PRO A 15 9.06 -18.54 4.78
N ALA A 16 10.19 -18.41 5.47
CA ALA A 16 11.23 -17.40 5.28
C ALA A 16 12.02 -17.49 3.95
N SER A 17 11.50 -18.15 2.91
CA SER A 17 12.27 -18.53 1.72
C SER A 17 12.01 -17.72 0.45
N VAL A 18 11.17 -16.67 0.48
CA VAL A 18 10.90 -15.82 -0.71
C VAL A 18 11.46 -14.39 -0.57
N SER A 19 11.91 -13.99 0.62
CA SER A 19 12.31 -12.61 0.94
C SER A 19 13.71 -12.20 0.44
N ALA A 20 14.45 -13.06 -0.26
CA ALA A 20 15.91 -12.96 -0.28
C ALA A 20 16.58 -12.28 -1.50
N GLN A 21 15.88 -11.84 -2.55
CA GLN A 21 16.61 -11.40 -3.76
C GLN A 21 16.21 -10.12 -4.48
N LEU A 22 15.13 -9.43 -4.11
CA LEU A 22 14.79 -8.17 -4.79
C LEU A 22 14.45 -7.10 -3.77
N VAL A 23 15.44 -6.22 -3.56
CA VAL A 23 15.41 -4.83 -3.05
C VAL A 23 16.34 -4.64 -1.84
N ASN A 24 17.58 -4.21 -2.13
CA ASN A 24 18.54 -3.64 -1.18
C ASN A 24 18.10 -2.23 -0.72
N ILE A 25 16.85 -2.09 -0.25
CA ILE A 25 16.39 -0.88 0.45
C ILE A 25 16.22 -1.27 1.91
N GLU A 26 17.16 -0.85 2.76
CA GLU A 26 17.03 -1.00 4.20
C GLU A 26 15.87 -0.12 4.68
N LEU A 27 14.69 -0.71 4.81
CA LEU A 27 13.53 -0.03 5.36
C LEU A 27 13.70 0.14 6.88
N PRO A 28 13.36 1.31 7.43
CA PRO A 28 13.48 1.54 8.87
C PRO A 28 12.47 0.67 9.61
N LEU A 29 12.96 -0.27 10.44
CA LEU A 29 12.10 -1.06 11.33
C LEU A 29 11.38 -0.15 12.31
N LEU A 30 10.16 -0.54 12.66
CA LEU A 30 9.40 0.12 13.73
C LEU A 30 10.21 -0.02 15.03
N PRO A 31 10.70 1.07 15.63
CA PRO A 31 11.52 0.93 16.84
C PRO A 31 10.66 0.38 17.98
N ASP A 32 11.19 -0.62 18.68
CA ASP A 32 10.56 -1.25 19.84
C ASP A 32 10.18 -0.20 20.90
N GLN A 33 9.05 -0.40 21.60
CA GLN A 33 8.63 0.49 22.69
C GLN A 33 9.73 0.79 23.74
N PRO A 34 10.53 -0.18 24.22
CA PRO A 34 11.65 0.10 25.10
C PRO A 34 12.75 0.93 24.42
N ALA A 35 13.07 0.67 23.15
CA ALA A 35 14.07 1.43 22.40
C ALA A 35 13.63 2.89 22.16
N ARG A 36 12.33 3.15 21.95
CA ARG A 36 11.78 4.51 21.89
C ARG A 36 11.93 5.25 23.21
N ARG A 37 11.57 4.63 24.33
CA ARG A 37 11.67 5.23 25.67
C ARG A 37 13.12 5.50 26.04
N LEU A 38 14.04 4.58 25.72
CA LEU A 38 15.47 4.74 25.96
C LEU A 38 16.06 5.85 25.08
N ARG A 39 15.68 5.92 23.79
CA ARG A 39 16.17 6.96 22.89
C ARG A 39 15.63 8.34 23.22
N THR A 40 14.36 8.46 23.64
CA THR A 40 13.82 9.75 24.11
C THR A 40 14.42 10.20 25.43
N THR A 41 14.70 9.27 26.36
CA THR A 41 15.43 9.61 27.60
C THR A 41 16.89 9.96 27.32
N ILE A 42 17.59 9.24 26.45
CA ILE A 42 18.98 9.58 26.07
C ILE A 42 19.06 10.92 25.35
N ILE A 43 18.17 11.21 24.41
CA ILE A 43 18.12 12.51 23.72
C ILE A 43 17.74 13.62 24.71
N GLY A 44 16.77 13.37 25.60
CA GLY A 44 16.36 14.32 26.63
C GLY A 44 17.50 14.64 27.59
N VAL A 45 18.16 13.63 28.15
CA VAL A 45 19.32 13.76 29.05
C VAL A 45 20.50 14.39 28.32
N GLY A 46 20.74 14.02 27.05
CA GLY A 46 21.80 14.57 26.22
C GLY A 46 21.59 16.07 25.93
N ILE A 47 20.38 16.48 25.56
CA ILE A 47 20.04 17.89 25.35
C ILE A 47 20.15 18.67 26.66
N PHE A 48 19.62 18.11 27.77
CA PHE A 48 19.67 18.78 29.07
C PHE A 48 21.12 18.93 29.56
N GLY A 49 21.94 17.90 29.40
CA GLY A 49 23.37 17.94 29.71
C GLY A 49 24.14 18.92 28.82
N LEU A 50 23.79 19.00 27.53
CA LEU A 50 24.43 19.92 26.58
C LEU A 50 24.05 21.38 26.85
N VAL A 51 22.81 21.63 27.29
CA VAL A 51 22.35 22.96 27.74
C VAL A 51 23.01 23.37 29.06
N ILE A 52 23.12 22.46 30.03
CA ILE A 52 23.81 22.76 31.30
C ILE A 52 25.30 23.01 31.06
N LEU A 53 25.94 22.19 30.20
CA LEU A 53 27.35 22.36 29.85
C LEU A 53 27.59 23.63 29.05
N SER A 54 26.71 23.96 28.08
CA SER A 54 26.81 25.20 27.32
C SER A 54 26.62 26.42 28.22
N TYR A 55 25.69 26.36 29.17
CA TYR A 55 25.45 27.42 30.14
C TYR A 55 26.65 27.61 31.09
N ALA A 56 27.23 26.51 31.59
CA ALA A 56 28.43 26.57 32.44
C ALA A 56 29.66 27.11 31.69
N VAL A 57 29.83 26.76 30.41
CA VAL A 57 30.91 27.28 29.55
C VAL A 57 30.66 28.75 29.20
N ALA A 58 29.43 29.14 28.85
CA ALA A 58 29.08 30.52 28.54
C ALA A 58 29.25 31.44 29.75
N PHE A 59 28.87 30.97 30.94
CA PHE A 59 29.04 31.70 32.21
C PHE A 59 30.51 31.83 32.62
N SER A 60 31.35 30.83 32.35
CA SER A 60 32.78 30.84 32.71
C SER A 60 33.68 31.57 31.71
N THR A 61 33.31 31.61 30.42
CA THR A 61 34.12 32.24 29.36
C THR A 61 33.63 33.62 28.95
N GLY A 62 32.42 34.03 29.37
CA GLY A 62 31.83 35.33 29.02
C GLY A 62 31.41 35.45 27.54
N ILE A 63 31.32 34.33 26.82
CA ILE A 63 31.00 34.28 25.39
C ILE A 63 29.60 33.68 25.21
N PRO A 64 28.53 34.49 25.22
CA PRO A 64 27.15 34.01 24.99
C PRO A 64 26.93 33.47 23.56
N LEU A 65 27.89 33.69 22.66
CA LEU A 65 27.78 33.37 21.24
C LEU A 65 27.66 31.86 20.95
N LEU A 66 28.18 30.99 21.83
CA LEU A 66 28.12 29.54 21.65
C LEU A 66 26.68 28.98 21.73
N GLU A 67 25.86 29.50 22.64
CA GLU A 67 24.46 29.10 22.78
C GLU A 67 23.64 29.48 21.54
N TYR A 68 23.89 30.68 20.99
CA TYR A 68 23.27 31.11 19.74
C TYR A 68 23.68 30.24 18.56
N VAL A 69 24.94 29.80 18.48
CA VAL A 69 25.40 28.89 17.41
C VAL A 69 24.73 27.53 17.53
N ILE A 70 24.65 26.94 18.72
CA ILE A 70 23.97 25.64 18.95
C ILE A 70 22.48 25.76 18.61
N ALA A 71 21.82 26.82 19.07
CA ALA A 71 20.40 27.07 18.77
C ALA A 71 20.16 27.29 17.27
N ALA A 72 21.02 28.06 16.59
CA ALA A 72 20.93 28.30 15.16
C ALA A 72 21.16 27.02 14.34
N VAL A 73 22.16 26.20 14.71
CA VAL A 73 22.41 24.90 14.08
C VAL A 73 21.21 23.95 14.27
N GLY A 74 20.64 23.90 15.47
CA GLY A 74 19.44 23.12 15.77
C GLY A 74 18.22 23.57 14.96
N LEU A 75 18.02 24.89 14.83
CA LEU A 75 16.94 25.47 14.02
C LEU A 75 17.09 25.15 12.53
N VAL A 76 18.31 25.26 12.00
CA VAL A 76 18.61 24.91 10.60
C VAL A 76 18.40 23.42 10.35
N TYR A 77 18.84 22.56 11.27
CA TYR A 77 18.63 21.12 11.18
C TYR A 77 17.14 20.76 11.19
N ALA A 78 16.36 21.32 12.13
CA ALA A 78 14.92 21.11 12.22
C ALA A 78 14.17 21.63 10.97
N ALA A 79 14.56 22.80 10.45
CA ALA A 79 13.98 23.36 9.23
C ALA A 79 14.29 22.50 8.01
N ARG A 80 15.52 21.96 7.90
CA ARG A 80 15.93 21.04 6.84
C ARG A 80 15.15 19.73 6.90
N GLU A 81 14.99 19.15 8.09
CA GLU A 81 14.22 17.92 8.28
C GLU A 81 12.74 18.12 7.94
N ARG A 82 12.15 19.25 8.35
CA ARG A 82 10.77 19.60 7.99
C ARG A 82 10.58 19.74 6.48
N ARG A 83 11.48 20.44 5.78
CA ARG A 83 11.44 20.56 4.32
C ARG A 83 11.55 19.20 3.61
N ARG A 84 12.33 18.27 4.15
CA ARG A 84 12.45 16.90 3.60
C ARG A 84 11.15 16.11 3.76
N VAL A 85 10.53 16.17 4.93
CA VAL A 85 9.23 15.54 5.18
C VAL A 85 8.15 16.14 4.28
N GLU A 86 8.12 17.46 4.15
CA GLU A 86 7.20 18.17 3.25
C GLU A 86 7.42 17.78 1.79
N HIS A 87 8.67 17.68 1.33
CA HIS A 87 8.98 17.23 -0.02
C HIS A 87 8.55 15.79 -0.27
N GLY A 88 8.85 14.86 0.65
CA GLY A 88 8.44 13.46 0.52
C GLY A 88 6.92 13.30 0.52
N ASN A 89 6.20 14.06 1.35
CA ASN A 89 4.73 14.08 1.32
C ASN A 89 4.19 14.63 0.00
N ARG A 90 4.78 15.70 -0.56
CA ARG A 90 4.38 16.22 -1.87
C ARG A 90 4.58 15.18 -2.98
N VAL A 91 5.72 14.51 -2.99
CA VAL A 91 5.99 13.43 -3.96
C VAL A 91 4.98 12.30 -3.81
N TYR A 92 4.68 11.90 -2.57
CA TYR A 92 3.66 10.88 -2.31
C TYR A 92 2.28 11.26 -2.86
N GLU A 93 1.81 12.48 -2.61
CA GLU A 93 0.51 12.93 -3.11
C GLU A 93 0.50 13.04 -4.65
N HIS A 94 1.54 13.61 -5.26
CA HIS A 94 1.63 13.72 -6.72
C HIS A 94 1.67 12.33 -7.37
N ALA A 95 2.49 11.40 -6.84
CA ALA A 95 2.57 10.04 -7.35
C ALA A 95 1.25 9.29 -7.22
N ARG A 96 0.44 9.57 -6.19
CA ARG A 96 -0.92 9.02 -6.07
C ARG A 96 -1.89 9.61 -7.08
N GLU A 97 -1.84 10.90 -7.33
CA GLU A 97 -2.64 11.53 -8.38
C GLU A 97 -2.28 10.98 -9.76
N ASP A 98 -0.98 10.82 -10.04
CA ASP A 98 -0.48 10.24 -11.29
C ASP A 98 -0.90 8.78 -11.43
N MET A 99 -0.85 8.00 -10.33
CA MET A 99 -1.36 6.64 -10.28
C MET A 99 -2.86 6.56 -10.64
N ARG A 100 -3.70 7.46 -10.09
CA ARG A 100 -5.14 7.53 -10.42
C ARG A 100 -5.39 7.91 -11.88
N LYS A 101 -4.54 8.76 -12.47
CA LYS A 101 -4.62 9.12 -13.89
C LYS A 101 -4.13 8.01 -14.83
N GLY A 102 -3.45 7.00 -14.30
CA GLY A 102 -2.83 5.91 -15.07
C GLY A 102 -1.39 6.22 -15.52
N GLU A 103 -0.77 7.29 -15.03
CA GLU A 103 0.62 7.68 -15.33
C GLU A 103 1.60 6.91 -14.43
N ILE A 104 1.53 5.57 -14.45
CA ILE A 104 2.23 4.68 -13.52
C ILE A 104 3.76 4.83 -13.60
N ALA A 105 4.30 5.03 -14.80
CA ALA A 105 5.75 5.19 -15.01
C ALA A 105 6.30 6.48 -14.37
N ALA A 106 5.60 7.61 -14.54
CA ALA A 106 5.97 8.89 -13.95
C ALA A 106 5.90 8.85 -12.42
N ALA A 107 4.82 8.26 -11.89
CA ALA A 107 4.68 8.02 -10.45
C ALA A 107 5.83 7.17 -9.89
N THR A 108 6.24 6.14 -10.63
CA THR A 108 7.34 5.23 -10.24
C THR A 108 8.67 5.97 -10.18
N GLU A 109 9.00 6.75 -11.20
CA GLU A 109 10.23 7.55 -11.25
C GLU A 109 10.31 8.57 -10.12
N ALA A 110 9.20 9.28 -9.86
CA ALA A 110 9.12 10.26 -8.79
C ALA A 110 9.37 9.63 -7.40
N VAL A 111 8.79 8.46 -7.15
CA VAL A 111 8.97 7.73 -5.89
C VAL A 111 10.38 7.16 -5.76
N ASP A 112 10.91 6.55 -6.83
CA ASP A 112 12.27 5.98 -6.83
C ASP A 112 13.33 7.08 -6.59
N GLY A 113 13.14 8.28 -7.15
CA GLY A 113 14.02 9.43 -6.93
C GLY A 113 14.12 9.87 -5.46
N VAL A 114 13.09 9.60 -4.65
CA VAL A 114 13.10 9.87 -3.20
C VAL A 114 13.65 8.68 -2.42
N LEU A 115 13.27 7.46 -2.78
CA LEU A 115 13.70 6.23 -2.08
C LEU A 115 15.22 6.00 -2.18
N LEU A 116 15.84 6.38 -3.30
CA LEU A 116 17.30 6.27 -3.52
C LEU A 116 18.16 7.18 -2.63
N ARG A 117 17.57 8.19 -1.98
CA ARG A 117 18.30 9.18 -1.16
C ARG A 117 18.32 8.84 0.34
N SER A 118 18.32 7.55 0.68
CA SER A 118 18.13 7.01 2.04
C SER A 118 18.94 7.75 3.12
N ASP A 119 18.23 8.40 4.05
CA ASP A 119 18.79 9.10 5.22
C ASP A 119 18.00 8.70 6.48
N SER A 120 18.69 8.37 7.56
CA SER A 120 18.22 7.59 8.73
C SER A 120 17.40 8.38 9.78
N SER A 121 16.55 9.31 9.36
CA SER A 121 15.72 10.11 10.28
C SER A 121 14.41 9.40 10.63
N LEU A 122 14.07 9.32 11.92
CA LEU A 122 12.83 8.69 12.42
C LEU A 122 11.55 9.44 11.99
N ARG A 123 11.63 10.76 11.78
CA ARG A 123 10.50 11.55 11.27
C ARG A 123 10.29 11.32 9.79
N TYR A 124 11.38 11.08 9.07
CA TYR A 124 11.35 10.71 7.67
C TYR A 124 10.95 9.23 7.46
N ALA A 125 11.17 8.36 8.44
CA ALA A 125 10.84 6.94 8.37
C ALA A 125 9.37 6.67 7.99
N THR A 126 8.42 7.39 8.57
CA THR A 126 6.99 7.23 8.22
C THR A 126 6.74 7.54 6.73
N VAL A 127 7.32 8.64 6.23
CA VAL A 127 7.17 9.05 4.82
C VAL A 127 7.86 8.04 3.91
N TYR A 128 9.03 7.57 4.32
CA TYR A 128 9.81 6.56 3.60
C TYR A 128 9.04 5.25 3.46
N VAL A 129 8.43 4.77 4.54
CA VAL A 129 7.62 3.55 4.51
C VAL A 129 6.35 3.73 3.66
N ARG A 130 5.69 4.90 3.71
CA ARG A 130 4.54 5.20 2.83
C ARG A 130 4.93 5.20 1.35
N LEU A 131 6.09 5.79 1.03
CA LEU A 131 6.62 5.77 -0.34
C LEU A 131 7.03 4.36 -0.77
N ALA A 132 7.62 3.56 0.11
CA ALA A 132 7.96 2.16 -0.16
C ALA A 132 6.70 1.31 -0.41
N LEU A 133 5.64 1.53 0.37
CA LEU A 133 4.33 0.91 0.15
C LEU A 133 3.76 1.30 -1.21
N LEU A 134 3.70 2.61 -1.51
CA LEU A 134 3.21 3.11 -2.80
C LEU A 134 4.01 2.52 -3.96
N ARG A 135 5.33 2.39 -3.82
CA ARG A 135 6.19 1.79 -4.82
C ARG A 135 5.89 0.31 -5.07
N GLY A 136 5.54 -0.45 -4.02
CA GLY A 136 5.06 -1.82 -4.14
C GLY A 136 3.72 -1.89 -4.90
N VAL A 137 2.79 -0.99 -4.59
CA VAL A 137 1.51 -0.86 -5.33
C VAL A 137 1.75 -0.51 -6.80
N LEU A 138 2.65 0.42 -7.09
CA LEU A 138 3.01 0.79 -8.46
C LEU A 138 3.64 -0.39 -9.23
N ALA A 139 4.50 -1.17 -8.58
CA ALA A 139 5.06 -2.39 -9.18
C ALA A 139 3.96 -3.40 -9.57
N LEU A 140 2.93 -3.54 -8.72
CA LEU A 140 1.77 -4.37 -9.04
C LEU A 140 1.05 -3.85 -10.29
N ARG A 141 0.84 -2.53 -10.40
CA ARG A 141 0.19 -1.92 -11.58
C ARG A 141 1.01 -2.06 -12.87
N LEU A 142 2.33 -2.19 -12.76
CA LEU A 142 3.23 -2.45 -13.89
C LEU A 142 3.29 -3.94 -14.31
N GLY A 143 2.58 -4.85 -13.65
CA GLY A 143 2.66 -6.29 -13.94
C GLY A 143 3.85 -6.98 -13.30
N GLN A 144 4.63 -6.29 -12.48
CA GLN A 144 5.78 -6.84 -11.77
C GLN A 144 5.32 -7.56 -10.48
N VAL A 145 4.45 -8.57 -10.60
CA VAL A 145 3.70 -9.15 -9.46
C VAL A 145 4.63 -9.71 -8.38
N HIS A 146 5.68 -10.46 -8.76
CA HIS A 146 6.66 -10.99 -7.80
C HIS A 146 7.44 -9.90 -7.07
N GLU A 147 7.85 -8.85 -7.79
CA GLU A 147 8.57 -7.71 -7.22
C GLU A 147 7.67 -6.88 -6.30
N ALA A 148 6.41 -6.66 -6.71
CA ALA A 148 5.41 -6.00 -5.92
C ALA A 148 5.17 -6.72 -4.59
N ARG A 149 4.99 -8.04 -4.64
CA ARG A 149 4.83 -8.88 -3.45
C ARG A 149 6.06 -8.77 -2.53
N ALA A 150 7.27 -8.89 -3.08
CA ALA A 150 8.50 -8.77 -2.29
C ALA A 150 8.60 -7.41 -1.59
N ARG A 151 8.34 -6.31 -2.31
CA ARG A 151 8.36 -4.95 -1.76
C ARG A 151 7.30 -4.74 -0.68
N LEU A 152 6.07 -5.22 -0.89
CA LEU A 152 4.98 -5.10 0.06
C LEU A 152 5.22 -5.95 1.33
N LEU A 153 5.75 -7.16 1.19
CA LEU A 153 6.14 -7.99 2.34
C LEU A 153 7.32 -7.37 3.11
N ALA A 154 8.28 -6.75 2.42
CA ALA A 154 9.36 -6.01 3.08
C ALA A 154 8.80 -4.85 3.92
N VAL A 155 7.79 -4.13 3.41
CA VAL A 155 7.08 -3.09 4.16
C VAL A 155 6.30 -3.66 5.34
N GLU A 156 5.61 -4.80 5.17
CA GLU A 156 4.90 -5.47 6.27
C GLU A 156 5.85 -5.90 7.39
N ALA A 157 6.99 -6.48 7.03
CA ALA A 157 8.04 -6.90 7.96
C ALA A 157 8.63 -5.75 8.79
N THR A 158 8.48 -4.50 8.34
CA THR A 158 8.88 -3.34 9.15
C THR A 158 8.03 -3.14 10.40
N GLY A 159 6.83 -3.73 10.46
CA GLY A 159 5.87 -3.57 11.55
C GLY A 159 5.14 -2.24 11.56
N TRP A 160 5.33 -1.37 10.57
CA TRP A 160 4.65 -0.08 10.51
C TRP A 160 3.20 -0.19 10.03
N LEU A 161 2.85 -1.24 9.29
CA LEU A 161 1.47 -1.48 8.87
C LEU A 161 0.59 -1.79 10.09
N GLY A 162 -0.58 -1.16 10.17
CA GLY A 162 -1.47 -1.27 11.34
C GLY A 162 -1.09 -0.33 12.50
N THR A 163 -0.07 0.52 12.35
CA THR A 163 0.23 1.58 13.32
C THR A 163 -0.53 2.87 13.00
N PHE A 164 -0.83 3.68 14.03
CA PHE A 164 -1.48 4.99 13.89
C PHE A 164 -0.70 6.02 13.03
N ARG A 165 0.56 5.72 12.68
CA ARG A 165 1.43 6.62 11.91
C ARG A 165 1.26 6.47 10.41
N ILE A 166 0.75 5.34 9.95
CA ILE A 166 0.38 5.12 8.54
C ILE A 166 -1.13 5.24 8.48
N SER A 167 -1.64 6.00 7.49
CA SER A 167 -3.09 6.20 7.39
C SER A 167 -3.82 4.89 7.18
N ARG A 168 -5.08 4.86 7.61
CA ARG A 168 -5.93 3.68 7.51
C ARG A 168 -6.08 3.22 6.06
N GLN A 169 -6.23 4.19 5.15
CA GLN A 169 -6.32 3.97 3.71
C GLN A 169 -5.07 3.27 3.16
N ALA A 170 -3.88 3.77 3.50
CA ALA A 170 -2.62 3.20 3.02
C ALA A 170 -2.40 1.76 3.54
N ASN A 171 -2.80 1.47 4.77
CA ASN A 171 -2.75 0.10 5.30
C ASN A 171 -3.73 -0.83 4.57
N GLY A 172 -4.98 -0.40 4.38
CA GLY A 172 -5.98 -1.16 3.64
C GLY A 172 -5.54 -1.46 2.21
N GLU A 173 -4.99 -0.46 1.52
CA GLU A 173 -4.44 -0.62 0.16
C GLU A 173 -3.24 -1.56 0.11
N GLY A 174 -2.34 -1.51 1.11
CA GLY A 174 -1.21 -2.43 1.21
C GLY A 174 -1.64 -3.89 1.34
N TYR A 175 -2.56 -4.18 2.26
CA TYR A 175 -3.09 -5.53 2.44
C TYR A 175 -3.94 -6.00 1.26
N ALA A 176 -4.74 -5.12 0.67
CA ALA A 176 -5.45 -5.42 -0.57
C ALA A 176 -4.49 -5.77 -1.72
N SER A 177 -3.39 -5.02 -1.85
CA SER A 177 -2.40 -5.27 -2.91
C SER A 177 -1.65 -6.60 -2.70
N LEU A 178 -1.34 -6.97 -1.46
CA LEU A 178 -0.80 -8.30 -1.12
C LEU A 178 -1.80 -9.41 -1.48
N SER A 179 -3.08 -9.21 -1.19
CA SER A 179 -4.14 -10.16 -1.54
C SER A 179 -4.29 -10.31 -3.06
N ILE A 180 -4.23 -9.21 -3.83
CA ILE A 180 -4.25 -9.25 -5.30
C ILE A 180 -3.02 -9.98 -5.83
N CYS A 181 -1.82 -9.73 -5.28
CA CYS A 181 -0.61 -10.44 -5.67
C CYS A 181 -0.79 -11.96 -5.47
N GLY A 182 -1.24 -12.38 -4.28
CA GLY A 182 -1.48 -13.80 -3.99
C GLY A 182 -2.54 -14.41 -4.91
N SER A 183 -3.63 -13.69 -5.18
CA SER A 183 -4.70 -14.14 -6.09
C SER A 183 -4.17 -14.36 -7.51
N VAL A 184 -3.43 -13.38 -8.05
CA VAL A 184 -2.85 -13.47 -9.40
C VAL A 184 -1.80 -14.58 -9.50
N LEU A 185 -1.03 -14.81 -8.44
CA LEU A 185 -0.05 -15.92 -8.39
C LEU A 185 -0.70 -17.30 -8.12
N GLY A 186 -1.98 -17.34 -7.75
CA GLY A 186 -2.68 -18.59 -7.38
C GLY A 186 -2.46 -19.04 -5.93
N GLU A 187 -1.87 -18.21 -5.08
CA GLU A 187 -1.68 -18.44 -3.65
C GLU A 187 -2.94 -18.04 -2.86
N VAL A 188 -4.04 -18.75 -3.11
CA VAL A 188 -5.40 -18.37 -2.67
C VAL A 188 -5.53 -18.26 -1.14
N ASP A 189 -4.96 -19.20 -0.38
CA ASP A 189 -5.07 -19.18 1.09
C ASP A 189 -4.34 -17.98 1.72
N GLU A 190 -3.17 -17.65 1.19
CA GLU A 190 -2.42 -16.47 1.62
C GLU A 190 -3.15 -15.18 1.22
N ALA A 191 -3.68 -15.13 -0.01
CA ALA A 191 -4.48 -14.01 -0.49
C ALA A 191 -5.70 -13.73 0.40
N ARG A 192 -6.38 -14.79 0.87
CA ARG A 192 -7.52 -14.68 1.79
C ARG A 192 -7.10 -14.11 3.15
N ALA A 193 -5.99 -14.60 3.71
CA ALA A 193 -5.46 -14.08 4.98
C ALA A 193 -5.12 -12.58 4.90
N TRP A 194 -4.53 -12.13 3.78
CA TRP A 194 -4.25 -10.71 3.57
C TRP A 194 -5.52 -9.88 3.38
N LEU A 195 -6.54 -10.41 2.69
CA LEU A 195 -7.83 -9.74 2.53
C LEU A 195 -8.53 -9.52 3.87
N GLU A 196 -8.52 -10.54 4.73
CA GLU A 196 -9.07 -10.44 6.09
C GLU A 196 -8.35 -9.35 6.89
N ARG A 197 -7.02 -9.32 6.89
CA ARG A 197 -6.25 -8.23 7.53
C ARG A 197 -6.60 -6.85 6.98
N GLY A 198 -6.80 -6.73 5.67
CA GLY A 198 -7.24 -5.48 5.04
C GLY A 198 -8.60 -5.01 5.59
N ARG A 199 -9.58 -5.92 5.69
CA ARG A 199 -10.91 -5.64 6.27
C ARG A 199 -10.81 -5.26 7.75
N GLU A 200 -9.97 -5.95 8.50
CA GLU A 200 -9.77 -5.68 9.92
C GLU A 200 -9.27 -4.26 10.19
N VAL A 201 -8.36 -3.76 9.35
CA VAL A 201 -7.86 -2.38 9.47
C VAL A 201 -8.91 -1.35 9.06
N LEU A 202 -9.80 -1.71 8.13
CA LEU A 202 -10.91 -0.88 7.65
C LEU A 202 -12.19 -1.00 8.50
N ASP A 203 -12.21 -1.80 9.56
CA ASP A 203 -13.34 -1.91 10.49
C ASP A 203 -13.36 -0.75 11.51
N PRO A 204 -14.35 0.17 11.47
CA PRO A 204 -14.39 1.33 12.35
C PRO A 204 -14.73 0.97 13.80
N ALA A 205 -15.24 -0.24 14.06
CA ALA A 205 -15.62 -0.70 15.39
C ALA A 205 -14.43 -1.22 16.23
N ARG A 206 -13.23 -1.39 15.63
CA ARG A 206 -12.05 -1.85 16.38
C ARG A 206 -11.42 -0.71 17.20
N GLU A 207 -11.09 -1.03 18.45
CA GLU A 207 -10.53 -0.13 19.49
C GLU A 207 -9.21 0.57 19.09
N HIS A 208 -8.54 0.08 18.04
CA HIS A 208 -7.28 0.61 17.50
C HIS A 208 -7.47 1.35 16.18
N ALA A 209 -8.70 1.80 15.88
CA ALA A 209 -9.02 2.52 14.66
C ALA A 209 -8.02 3.67 14.45
N ILE A 210 -7.19 3.52 13.42
CA ILE A 210 -6.27 4.55 12.98
C ILE A 210 -7.13 5.75 12.62
N THR A 211 -6.91 6.86 13.33
CA THR A 211 -7.67 8.10 13.12
C THR A 211 -7.65 8.45 11.63
N PRO A 212 -8.83 8.68 11.02
CA PRO A 212 -8.90 9.07 9.62
C PRO A 212 -8.07 10.33 9.41
N HIS A 213 -7.10 10.27 8.49
CA HIS A 213 -6.38 11.45 8.05
C HIS A 213 -7.31 12.32 7.20
N LYS A 214 -7.01 13.62 7.06
CA LYS A 214 -7.77 14.52 6.18
C LYS A 214 -7.83 14.02 4.72
N ASP A 215 -6.89 13.16 4.34
CA ASP A 215 -6.75 12.58 3.00
C ASP A 215 -7.37 11.17 2.89
N ASP A 216 -7.92 10.64 3.98
CA ASP A 216 -8.71 9.40 3.96
C ASP A 216 -10.13 9.73 3.44
N GLU A 217 -10.24 10.07 2.15
CA GLU A 217 -11.50 9.89 1.43
C GLU A 217 -11.82 8.39 1.49
N LEU A 218 -12.80 8.05 2.32
CA LEU A 218 -13.17 6.68 2.72
C LEU A 218 -13.36 5.72 1.52
N ASP A 219 -13.64 6.26 0.34
CA ASP A 219 -14.05 5.52 -0.85
C ASP A 219 -12.92 4.71 -1.50
N SER A 220 -11.68 5.21 -1.53
CA SER A 220 -10.61 4.58 -2.33
C SER A 220 -9.97 3.34 -1.69
N SER A 221 -9.89 3.28 -0.36
CA SER A 221 -9.41 2.09 0.35
C SER A 221 -10.46 0.98 0.40
N SER A 222 -11.74 1.33 0.46
CA SER A 222 -12.83 0.37 0.33
C SER A 222 -12.75 -0.29 -1.05
N LEU A 223 -12.59 0.51 -2.10
CA LEU A 223 -12.52 0.01 -3.48
C LEU A 223 -11.32 -0.92 -3.71
N SER A 224 -10.18 -0.65 -3.06
CA SER A 224 -8.99 -1.52 -3.16
C SER A 224 -9.25 -2.89 -2.53
N VAL A 225 -9.87 -2.92 -1.33
CA VAL A 225 -10.25 -4.18 -0.65
C VAL A 225 -11.35 -4.92 -1.40
N GLU A 226 -12.29 -4.20 -1.98
CA GLU A 226 -13.33 -4.77 -2.84
C GLU A 226 -12.77 -5.36 -4.13
N LEU A 227 -11.80 -4.71 -4.76
CA LEU A 227 -11.07 -5.28 -5.89
C LEU A 227 -10.28 -6.53 -5.48
N ALA A 228 -9.64 -6.52 -4.30
CA ALA A 228 -8.96 -7.70 -3.77
C ALA A 228 -9.94 -8.86 -3.54
N GLU A 229 -11.12 -8.61 -2.97
CA GLU A 229 -12.18 -9.62 -2.85
C GLU A 229 -12.66 -10.12 -4.20
N ALA A 230 -12.90 -9.21 -5.16
CA ALA A 230 -13.35 -9.57 -6.49
C ALA A 230 -12.33 -10.43 -7.23
N THR A 231 -11.04 -10.10 -7.14
CA THR A 231 -9.94 -10.88 -7.73
C THR A 231 -9.80 -12.26 -7.09
N LEU A 232 -9.94 -12.35 -5.76
CA LEU A 232 -9.90 -13.62 -5.05
C LEU A 232 -11.06 -14.53 -5.45
N LEU A 233 -12.30 -14.03 -5.42
CA LEU A 233 -13.49 -14.80 -5.84
C LEU A 233 -13.41 -15.24 -7.31
N ALA A 234 -12.89 -14.37 -8.18
CA ALA A 234 -12.68 -14.69 -9.58
C ALA A 234 -11.65 -15.80 -9.76
N ARG A 235 -10.58 -15.80 -8.94
CA ARG A 235 -9.53 -16.82 -8.96
C ARG A 235 -10.01 -18.18 -8.44
N GLU A 236 -10.90 -18.17 -7.45
CA GLU A 236 -11.52 -19.36 -6.87
C GLU A 236 -12.67 -19.95 -7.73
N ASP A 237 -12.93 -19.40 -8.92
CA ASP A 237 -14.05 -19.80 -9.79
C ASP A 237 -15.44 -19.59 -9.12
N HIS A 238 -15.51 -18.74 -8.07
CA HIS A 238 -16.73 -18.37 -7.35
C HIS A 238 -17.56 -17.30 -8.08
N HIS A 239 -17.83 -17.53 -9.36
CA HIS A 239 -18.39 -16.52 -10.29
C HIS A 239 -19.78 -16.00 -9.91
N GLN A 240 -20.63 -16.81 -9.26
CA GLN A 240 -21.94 -16.34 -8.78
C GLN A 240 -21.82 -15.33 -7.64
N GLN A 241 -20.93 -15.60 -6.68
CA GLN A 241 -20.68 -14.71 -5.54
C GLN A 241 -20.03 -13.41 -6.03
N LEU A 242 -19.07 -13.54 -6.95
CA LEU A 242 -18.43 -12.41 -7.61
C LEU A 242 -19.44 -11.54 -8.35
N PHE A 243 -20.35 -12.13 -9.12
CA PHE A 243 -21.38 -11.37 -9.82
C PHE A 243 -22.25 -10.58 -8.84
N ALA A 244 -22.71 -11.22 -7.74
CA ALA A 244 -23.50 -10.55 -6.72
C ALA A 244 -22.73 -9.39 -6.05
N LEU A 245 -21.43 -9.59 -5.76
CA LEU A 245 -20.55 -8.54 -5.24
C LEU A 245 -20.49 -7.36 -6.21
N LEU A 246 -20.18 -7.60 -7.49
CA LEU A 246 -20.01 -6.56 -8.51
C LEU A 246 -21.30 -5.78 -8.77
N GLN A 247 -22.47 -6.41 -8.67
CA GLN A 247 -23.76 -5.70 -8.75
C GLN A 247 -23.96 -4.75 -7.56
N ARG A 248 -23.49 -5.12 -6.36
CA ARG A 248 -23.59 -4.28 -5.16
C ARG A 248 -22.68 -3.06 -5.20
N LEU A 249 -21.46 -3.21 -5.72
CA LEU A 249 -20.46 -2.13 -5.73
C LEU A 249 -20.87 -0.94 -6.61
N GLY A 250 -21.76 -1.15 -7.58
CA GLY A 250 -22.18 -0.10 -8.50
C GLY A 250 -21.06 0.31 -9.47
N ARG A 251 -21.44 0.97 -10.56
CA ARG A 251 -20.52 1.32 -11.66
C ARG A 251 -19.74 2.59 -11.30
N GLY A 252 -18.66 2.44 -10.55
CA GLY A 252 -17.67 3.51 -10.34
C GLY A 252 -16.94 3.84 -11.64
N LYS A 253 -17.35 4.92 -12.31
CA LYS A 253 -16.80 5.32 -13.62
C LYS A 253 -15.51 6.12 -13.47
N GLY A 254 -14.46 5.69 -14.17
CA GLY A 254 -13.37 6.59 -14.60
C GLY A 254 -11.97 6.32 -14.02
N ASP A 255 -11.85 5.59 -12.91
CA ASP A 255 -10.54 5.24 -12.33
C ASP A 255 -10.08 3.83 -12.73
N LEU A 256 -8.78 3.57 -12.66
CA LEU A 256 -8.13 2.28 -12.97
C LEU A 256 -8.77 1.12 -12.20
N LEU A 257 -9.07 1.32 -10.91
CA LEU A 257 -9.73 0.33 -10.06
C LEU A 257 -11.13 -0.02 -10.56
N GLY A 258 -11.91 0.98 -10.98
CA GLY A 258 -13.23 0.77 -11.56
C GLY A 258 -13.16 -0.02 -12.88
N ARG A 259 -12.17 0.30 -13.74
CA ARG A 259 -11.90 -0.46 -14.96
C ARG A 259 -11.49 -1.90 -14.67
N ALA A 260 -10.69 -2.14 -13.63
CA ALA A 260 -10.35 -3.50 -13.18
C ALA A 260 -11.60 -4.29 -12.75
N LEU A 261 -12.53 -3.66 -12.03
CA LEU A 261 -13.81 -4.28 -11.68
C LEU A 261 -14.68 -4.55 -12.93
N HIS A 262 -14.69 -3.66 -13.93
CA HIS A 262 -15.38 -3.90 -15.19
C HIS A 262 -14.78 -5.07 -15.98
N LEU A 263 -13.46 -5.23 -15.98
CA LEU A 263 -12.80 -6.39 -16.56
C LEU A 263 -13.25 -7.68 -15.86
N LEU A 264 -13.23 -7.71 -14.52
CA LEU A 264 -13.69 -8.87 -13.75
C LEU A 264 -15.18 -9.15 -13.99
N GLN A 265 -16.01 -8.12 -14.12
CA GLN A 265 -17.42 -8.28 -14.45
C GLN A 265 -17.63 -8.92 -15.83
N ALA A 266 -16.90 -8.44 -16.84
CA ALA A 266 -16.96 -9.00 -18.18
C ALA A 266 -16.47 -10.45 -18.22
N TYR A 267 -15.37 -10.75 -17.50
CA TYR A 267 -14.84 -12.09 -17.34
C TYR A 267 -15.84 -13.03 -16.64
N THR A 268 -16.45 -12.57 -15.55
CA THR A 268 -17.45 -13.34 -14.80
C THR A 268 -18.67 -13.68 -15.64
N LEU A 269 -19.20 -12.70 -16.40
CA LEU A 269 -20.32 -12.92 -17.31
C LEU A 269 -19.97 -13.94 -18.40
N HIS A 270 -18.75 -13.85 -18.94
CA HIS A 270 -18.28 -14.84 -19.91
C HIS A 270 -18.23 -16.24 -19.32
N ARG A 271 -17.64 -16.42 -18.13
CA ARG A 271 -17.55 -17.71 -17.44
C ARG A 271 -18.92 -18.29 -17.06
N LEU A 272 -19.85 -17.45 -16.60
CA LEU A 272 -21.22 -17.88 -16.31
C LEU A 272 -21.97 -18.29 -17.58
N SER A 273 -21.75 -17.59 -18.71
CA SER A 273 -22.38 -17.91 -20.00
C SER A 273 -21.87 -19.20 -20.64
N GLU A 274 -20.61 -19.61 -20.39
CA GLU A 274 -20.06 -20.89 -20.89
C GLU A 274 -20.82 -22.12 -20.37
N GLY A 275 -21.46 -21.99 -19.20
CA GLY A 275 -22.26 -23.06 -18.59
C GLY A 275 -23.75 -23.03 -18.95
N GLU A 276 -24.21 -22.07 -19.74
CA GLU A 276 -25.63 -21.89 -20.08
C GLU A 276 -25.92 -22.16 -21.57
N ASP A 277 -27.11 -22.69 -21.85
CA ASP A 277 -27.63 -22.77 -23.22
C ASP A 277 -27.82 -21.36 -23.81
N GLU A 278 -27.26 -21.13 -25.01
CA GLU A 278 -27.21 -19.83 -25.71
C GLU A 278 -28.59 -19.16 -25.91
N TYR A 279 -29.68 -19.94 -25.85
CA TYR A 279 -31.06 -19.48 -26.05
C TYR A 279 -31.91 -19.37 -24.77
N ARG A 280 -31.43 -19.86 -23.62
CA ARG A 280 -32.19 -19.90 -22.35
C ARG A 280 -31.41 -19.40 -21.15
N GLY A 281 -30.11 -19.15 -21.30
CA GLY A 281 -29.24 -18.63 -20.26
C GLY A 281 -29.56 -17.20 -19.85
N VAL A 282 -29.67 -16.95 -18.55
CA VAL A 282 -29.90 -15.61 -18.00
C VAL A 282 -28.68 -14.73 -18.26
N PHE A 283 -27.48 -15.29 -18.14
CA PHE A 283 -26.21 -14.57 -18.32
C PHE A 283 -25.80 -14.47 -19.79
N SER A 284 -26.14 -15.45 -20.63
CA SER A 284 -25.92 -15.39 -22.08
C SER A 284 -26.63 -14.20 -22.75
N SER A 285 -27.73 -13.72 -22.15
CA SER A 285 -28.46 -12.54 -22.63
C SER A 285 -27.84 -11.20 -22.21
N MET A 286 -26.87 -11.17 -21.29
CA MET A 286 -26.27 -9.94 -20.79
C MET A 286 -25.10 -9.49 -21.67
N PRO A 287 -25.15 -8.30 -22.28
CA PRO A 287 -24.08 -7.85 -23.18
C PRO A 287 -22.83 -7.46 -22.39
N ILE A 288 -21.70 -8.08 -22.72
CA ILE A 288 -20.38 -7.74 -22.16
C ILE A 288 -19.74 -6.54 -22.87
N GLN A 289 -20.16 -6.20 -24.10
CA GLN A 289 -19.56 -5.16 -24.94
C GLN A 289 -19.51 -3.78 -24.29
N PRO A 290 -20.55 -3.32 -23.55
CA PRO A 290 -20.49 -2.03 -22.86
C PRO A 290 -19.38 -1.97 -21.79
N LEU A 291 -19.11 -3.10 -21.12
CA LEU A 291 -18.05 -3.19 -20.10
C LEU A 291 -16.68 -3.12 -20.77
N LEU A 292 -16.51 -3.84 -21.89
CA LEU A 292 -15.26 -3.86 -22.65
C LEU A 292 -14.93 -2.51 -23.30
N ALA A 293 -15.94 -1.72 -23.67
CA ALA A 293 -15.75 -0.41 -24.30
C ALA A 293 -15.05 0.61 -23.39
N GLU A 294 -15.11 0.42 -22.07
CA GLU A 294 -14.47 1.29 -21.09
C GLU A 294 -13.01 0.89 -20.80
N LEU A 295 -12.56 -0.28 -21.29
CA LEU A 295 -11.22 -0.80 -21.05
C LEU A 295 -10.23 -0.29 -22.11
N ARG A 296 -9.06 0.13 -21.68
CA ARG A 296 -7.94 0.48 -22.57
C ARG A 296 -7.03 -0.72 -22.75
N ARG A 297 -6.43 -0.83 -23.95
CA ARG A 297 -5.46 -1.90 -24.23
C ARG A 297 -4.21 -1.75 -23.38
N GLY A 298 -3.70 -2.86 -22.87
CA GLY A 298 -2.45 -2.91 -22.11
C GLY A 298 -2.56 -2.44 -20.66
N GLU A 299 -3.67 -1.82 -20.27
CA GLU A 299 -3.78 -1.14 -18.98
C GLU A 299 -3.91 -2.11 -17.80
N LEU A 300 -4.51 -3.28 -18.02
CA LEU A 300 -4.81 -4.27 -17.00
C LEU A 300 -4.04 -5.58 -17.19
N ASP A 301 -3.00 -5.57 -18.03
CA ASP A 301 -2.20 -6.76 -18.35
C ASP A 301 -1.60 -7.38 -17.08
N PHE A 302 -1.31 -6.56 -16.06
CA PHE A 302 -0.83 -7.01 -14.76
C PHE A 302 -1.72 -8.06 -14.08
N MET A 303 -3.04 -8.04 -14.33
CA MET A 303 -3.97 -9.01 -13.76
C MET A 303 -3.88 -10.39 -14.41
N ALA A 304 -3.40 -10.44 -15.66
CA ALA A 304 -3.38 -11.63 -16.50
C ALA A 304 -2.01 -12.32 -16.59
N VAL A 305 -0.92 -11.67 -16.16
CA VAL A 305 0.47 -12.18 -16.31
C VAL A 305 0.64 -13.62 -15.82
N HIS A 306 0.06 -13.94 -14.67
CA HIS A 306 0.12 -15.28 -14.06
C HIS A 306 -1.24 -15.98 -13.99
N TRP A 307 -2.20 -15.50 -14.79
CA TRP A 307 -3.57 -16.02 -14.83
C TRP A 307 -3.94 -16.43 -16.25
N PRO A 308 -3.68 -17.70 -16.63
CA PRO A 308 -3.87 -18.18 -18.01
C PRO A 308 -5.29 -18.00 -18.55
N GLU A 309 -6.31 -18.26 -17.74
CA GLU A 309 -7.72 -18.18 -18.14
C GLU A 309 -8.13 -16.72 -18.42
N LEU A 310 -7.75 -15.80 -17.53
CA LEU A 310 -7.99 -14.37 -17.73
C LEU A 310 -7.19 -13.82 -18.92
N HIS A 311 -5.95 -14.28 -19.09
CA HIS A 311 -5.12 -13.92 -20.24
C HIS A 311 -5.78 -14.34 -21.56
N ALA A 312 -6.24 -15.60 -21.67
CA ALA A 312 -6.92 -16.10 -22.85
C ALA A 312 -8.19 -15.29 -23.17
N PHE A 313 -8.98 -14.94 -22.15
CA PHE A 313 -10.13 -14.06 -22.30
C PHE A 313 -9.73 -12.68 -22.82
N MET A 314 -8.73 -12.03 -22.21
CA MET A 314 -8.25 -10.70 -22.62
C MET A 314 -7.68 -10.72 -24.04
N GLN A 315 -6.97 -11.78 -24.42
CA GLN A 315 -6.43 -11.98 -25.77
C GLN A 315 -7.56 -12.11 -26.80
N ALA A 316 -8.56 -12.94 -26.53
CA ALA A 316 -9.72 -13.12 -27.41
C ALA A 316 -10.52 -11.82 -27.63
N ARG A 317 -10.51 -10.92 -26.64
CA ARG A 317 -11.18 -9.61 -26.69
C ARG A 317 -10.27 -8.46 -27.13
N ARG A 318 -9.01 -8.73 -27.50
CA ARG A 318 -8.01 -7.74 -27.94
C ARG A 318 -7.79 -6.62 -26.92
N LEU A 319 -7.73 -7.00 -25.64
CA LEU A 319 -7.51 -6.09 -24.50
C LEU A 319 -6.04 -6.01 -24.06
N LEU A 320 -5.23 -7.01 -24.42
CA LEU A 320 -3.81 -7.01 -24.12
C LEU A 320 -3.08 -5.91 -24.91
N GLY A 321 -1.98 -5.40 -24.35
CA GLY A 321 -1.09 -4.46 -25.02
C GLY A 321 -0.43 -5.06 -26.27
N PRO A 322 0.13 -4.23 -27.17
CA PRO A 322 1.01 -4.74 -28.21
C PRO A 322 2.27 -5.35 -27.57
N GLU A 323 2.58 -6.60 -27.94
CA GLU A 323 3.87 -7.26 -27.64
C GLU A 323 5.04 -6.54 -28.33
#